data_AF-A0A7Y5RJP8-F1
#
_entry.id   AF-A0A7Y5RJP8-F1
#
_cell.length_a   1.000
_cell.length_b   1.000
_cell.length_c   1.000
_cell.angle_alpha   90.00
_cell.angle_beta   90.00
_cell.angle_gamma   90.00
#
_symmetry.space_group_name_H-M   'P 1'
#
loop_
_entity.id
_entity.type
_entity.pdbx_description
1 polymer ?
#
loop_
_entity_poly.entity_id
_entity_poly.type
_entity_poly.pdbx_seq_one_letter_code
_entity_poly.pdbx_strand_id
1 'polypeptide(L)'
;LAPEAEEGTSYGMPALRLDGRPLVGVTAAAKHLSLFPFSPAVVEAVAPDLDGFSLSKGTIRFTVERQVPDAVLERVVALRLAELRA
;
A
#
# COMPACT_ATOMS: atom_id res chain seq x y z
N LEU A 1 -3.40 -8.84 9.83
CA LEU A 1 -4.32 -9.16 8.71
C LEU A 1 -3.84 -10.33 7.85
N ALA A 2 -2.54 -10.46 7.55
CA ALA A 2 -2.00 -11.58 6.75
C ALA A 2 -0.66 -12.08 7.33
N PRO A 3 -0.66 -12.90 8.40
CA PRO A 3 0.56 -13.49 8.96
C PRO A 3 1.30 -14.44 8.00
N GLU A 4 0.62 -14.93 6.97
CA GLU A 4 1.16 -15.78 5.91
C GLU A 4 1.89 -14.99 4.80
N ALA A 5 1.85 -13.66 4.86
CA ALA A 5 2.56 -12.84 3.88
C ALA A 5 4.07 -12.96 4.06
N GLU A 6 4.78 -13.13 2.96
CA GLU A 6 6.22 -13.31 2.92
C GLU A 6 6.93 -12.03 2.49
N GLU A 7 8.11 -11.78 3.05
CA GLU A 7 8.99 -10.72 2.59
C GLU A 7 9.59 -11.06 1.23
N GLY A 8 9.66 -10.07 0.34
CA GLY A 8 10.30 -10.24 -0.96
C GLY A 8 10.44 -8.93 -1.70
N THR A 9 10.49 -9.03 -3.03
CA THR A 9 10.55 -7.86 -3.92
C THR A 9 9.47 -7.93 -4.98
N SER A 10 8.99 -6.79 -5.45
CA SER A 10 8.08 -6.69 -6.60
C SER A 10 8.44 -5.46 -7.42
N TYR A 11 8.54 -5.58 -8.75
CA TYR A 11 8.99 -4.47 -9.61
C TYR A 11 10.28 -3.78 -9.12
N GLY A 12 11.21 -4.56 -8.54
CA GLY A 12 12.49 -4.05 -8.02
C GLY A 12 12.43 -3.35 -6.66
N MET A 13 11.28 -3.32 -5.97
CA MET A 13 11.14 -2.71 -4.64
C MET A 13 10.81 -3.74 -3.55
N PRO A 14 11.19 -3.49 -2.28
CA PRO A 14 10.76 -4.31 -1.15
C PRO A 14 9.23 -4.37 -1.05
N ALA A 15 8.68 -5.57 -0.90
CA ALA A 15 7.26 -5.79 -0.78
C ALA A 15 6.93 -7.04 0.04
N LEU A 16 5.82 -6.98 0.77
CA LEU A 16 5.15 -8.15 1.29
C LEU A 16 4.35 -8.80 0.16
N ARG A 17 4.39 -10.13 0.10
CA ARG A 17 3.75 -10.94 -0.94
C ARG A 17 2.84 -11.99 -0.30
N LEU A 18 1.71 -12.27 -0.92
CA LEU A 18 0.80 -13.34 -0.55
C LEU A 18 0.66 -14.31 -1.72
N ASP A 19 0.96 -15.59 -1.51
CA ASP A 19 0.94 -16.64 -2.55
C ASP A 19 1.69 -16.23 -3.82
N GLY A 20 2.88 -15.66 -3.64
CA GLY A 20 3.70 -15.18 -4.75
C GLY A 20 3.14 -13.95 -5.48
N ARG A 21 2.10 -13.28 -4.99
CA ARG A 21 1.54 -12.04 -5.57
C ARG A 21 1.80 -10.84 -4.65
N PRO A 22 2.04 -9.63 -5.19
CA PRO A 22 2.40 -8.49 -4.36
C PRO A 22 1.18 -7.95 -3.59
N LEU A 23 1.31 -7.89 -2.27
CA LEU A 23 0.31 -7.39 -1.33
C LEU A 23 0.54 -5.90 -1.05
N VAL A 24 1.69 -5.54 -0.50
CA VAL A 24 2.00 -4.14 -0.19
C VAL A 24 3.50 -3.89 -0.27
N GLY A 25 3.89 -2.77 -0.89
CA GLY A 25 5.27 -2.33 -1.01
C GLY A 25 5.47 -0.98 -0.33
N VAL A 26 6.65 -0.75 0.23
CA VAL A 26 7.02 0.56 0.77
C VAL A 26 8.41 0.92 0.27
N THR A 27 8.56 2.15 -0.23
CA THR A 27 9.87 2.70 -0.59
C THR A 27 10.08 4.07 0.00
N ALA A 28 11.34 4.42 0.22
CA ALA A 28 11.76 5.75 0.62
C ALA A 28 12.36 6.50 -0.57
N ALA A 29 11.93 7.74 -0.75
CA ALA A 29 12.54 8.72 -1.63
C ALA A 29 13.10 9.88 -0.78
N ALA A 30 13.90 10.75 -1.40
CA ALA A 30 14.60 11.84 -0.69
C ALA A 30 13.69 12.78 0.12
N LYS A 31 12.39 12.89 -0.23
CA LYS A 31 11.44 13.82 0.40
C LYS A 31 10.15 13.16 0.90
N HIS A 32 9.95 11.87 0.67
CA HIS A 32 8.69 11.20 0.98
C HIS A 32 8.87 9.68 1.05
N LEU A 33 7.88 9.03 1.64
CA LEU A 33 7.67 7.60 1.60
C LEU A 33 6.54 7.30 0.61
N SER A 34 6.61 6.15 -0.06
CA SER A 34 5.59 5.69 -0.99
C SER A 34 5.06 4.33 -0.56
N LEU A 35 3.75 4.23 -0.37
CA LEU A 35 3.02 3.00 -0.14
C LEU A 35 2.40 2.52 -1.45
N PHE A 36 2.65 1.27 -1.80
CA PHE A 36 2.19 0.63 -3.03
C PHE A 36 1.26 -0.53 -2.71
N PRO A 37 -0.07 -0.36 -2.85
CA PRO A 37 -1.03 -1.46 -2.72
C PRO A 37 -1.08 -2.38 -3.95
N PHE A 38 -0.37 -2.03 -5.03
CA PHE A 38 -0.38 -2.76 -6.32
C PHE A 38 -1.76 -2.91 -6.97
N SER A 39 -2.73 -2.09 -6.57
CA SER A 39 -4.06 -1.98 -7.19
C SER A 39 -4.49 -0.50 -7.23
N PRO A 40 -4.76 0.07 -8.42
CA PRO A 40 -5.36 1.39 -8.53
C PRO A 40 -6.72 1.49 -7.84
N ALA A 41 -7.54 0.43 -7.93
CA ALA A 41 -8.87 0.39 -7.32
C ALA A 41 -8.79 0.49 -5.78
N VAL A 42 -7.80 -0.14 -5.15
CA VAL A 42 -7.57 -0.01 -3.71
C VAL A 42 -7.24 1.44 -3.32
N VAL A 43 -6.41 2.12 -4.10
CA VAL A 43 -6.07 3.54 -3.84
C VAL A 43 -7.29 4.44 -4.02
N GLU A 44 -8.07 4.22 -5.08
CA GLU A 44 -9.32 4.97 -5.33
C GLU A 44 -10.32 4.78 -4.18
N ALA A 45 -10.45 3.56 -3.66
CA ALA A 45 -11.38 3.23 -2.58
C ALA A 45 -11.05 3.91 -1.24
N VAL A 46 -9.78 4.24 -0.98
CA VAL A 46 -9.32 4.90 0.25
C VAL A 46 -8.99 6.38 0.08
N ALA A 47 -9.01 6.89 -1.16
CA ALA A 47 -8.70 8.29 -1.45
C ALA A 47 -9.53 9.31 -0.65
N PRO A 48 -10.84 9.10 -0.39
CA PRO A 48 -11.63 10.03 0.43
C PRO A 48 -11.13 10.17 1.88
N ASP A 49 -10.44 9.17 2.42
CA ASP A 49 -9.88 9.19 3.78
C ASP A 49 -8.47 9.80 3.83
N LEU A 50 -7.94 10.23 2.69
CA LEU A 50 -6.56 10.69 2.49
C LEU A 50 -6.53 12.13 1.94
N ASP A 51 -7.43 12.98 2.41
CA ASP A 51 -7.40 14.39 2.02
C ASP A 51 -6.04 15.03 2.33
N GLY A 52 -5.53 15.85 1.41
CA GLY A 52 -4.20 16.47 1.47
C GLY A 52 -3.00 15.52 1.27
N PHE A 53 -3.19 14.20 1.08
CA PHE A 53 -2.09 13.31 0.66
C PHE A 53 -1.85 13.39 -0.84
N SER A 54 -0.62 13.11 -1.28
CA SER A 54 -0.31 13.00 -2.71
C SER A 54 -0.58 11.57 -3.18
N LEU A 55 -1.58 11.42 -4.04
CA LEU A 55 -1.99 10.13 -4.59
C LEU A 55 -1.60 10.02 -6.07
N SER A 56 -1.29 8.82 -6.52
CA SER A 56 -1.24 8.47 -7.94
C SER A 56 -1.82 7.07 -8.16
N LYS A 57 -1.96 6.64 -9.43
CA LYS A 57 -2.45 5.29 -9.74
C LYS A 57 -1.60 4.24 -9.00
N GLY A 58 -2.21 3.55 -8.04
CA GLY A 58 -1.55 2.50 -7.26
C GLY A 58 -0.49 2.98 -6.26
N THR A 59 -0.45 4.27 -5.88
CA THR A 59 0.52 4.78 -4.90
C THR A 59 -0.07 5.85 -3.99
N ILE A 60 0.26 5.76 -2.70
CA ILE A 60 -0.02 6.78 -1.68
C ILE A 60 1.33 7.33 -1.20
N ARG A 61 1.59 8.63 -1.37
CA ARG A 61 2.81 9.29 -0.88
C ARG A 61 2.53 10.04 0.41
N PHE A 62 3.43 9.87 1.38
CA PHE A 62 3.31 10.44 2.72
C PHE A 62 4.70 10.81 3.26
N THR A 63 4.76 11.48 4.40
CA THR A 63 6.04 11.82 5.06
C THR A 63 6.08 11.25 6.47
N VAL A 64 7.24 11.34 7.12
CA VAL A 64 7.38 10.90 8.51
C VAL A 64 6.54 11.76 9.45
N GLU A 65 6.38 13.04 9.15
CA GLU A 65 5.57 14.00 9.91
C GLU A 65 4.07 13.83 9.65
N ARG A 66 3.71 13.36 8.45
CA ARG A 66 2.32 13.14 8.04
C ARG A 66 2.14 11.72 7.54
N GLN A 67 2.03 10.81 8.49
CA GLN A 67 1.85 9.38 8.24
C GLN A 67 0.45 9.06 7.73
N VAL A 68 0.32 7.97 6.98
CA VAL A 68 -0.99 7.39 6.63
C VAL A 68 -1.67 6.95 7.94
N PRO A 69 -2.93 7.34 8.20
CA PRO A 69 -3.63 6.89 9.40
C PRO A 69 -3.73 5.36 9.44
N ASP A 70 -3.51 4.76 10.61
CA ASP A 70 -3.49 3.30 10.78
C ASP A 70 -4.76 2.63 10.25
N ALA A 71 -5.94 3.22 10.51
CA ALA A 71 -7.21 2.72 10.00
C ALA A 71 -7.27 2.68 8.47
N VAL A 72 -6.66 3.67 7.79
CA VAL A 72 -6.59 3.70 6.33
C VAL A 72 -5.59 2.66 5.82
N LEU A 73 -4.44 2.50 6.51
CA LEU A 73 -3.45 1.48 6.16
C LEU A 73 -4.02 0.07 6.30
N GLU A 74 -4.74 -0.22 7.39
CA GLU A 74 -5.45 -1.49 7.57
C GLU A 74 -6.47 -1.73 6.46
N ARG A 75 -7.24 -0.70 6.09
CA ARG A 75 -8.23 -0.76 5.01
C ARG A 75 -7.58 -1.04 3.65
N VAL A 76 -6.45 -0.42 3.35
CA VAL A 76 -5.64 -0.69 2.15
C VAL A 76 -5.25 -2.17 2.10
N VAL A 77 -4.71 -2.71 3.19
CA VAL A 77 -4.28 -4.12 3.25
C VAL A 77 -5.47 -5.06 3.13
N ALA A 78 -6.58 -4.78 3.83
CA ALA A 78 -7.78 -5.61 3.79
C ALA A 78 -8.40 -5.69 2.38
N LEU A 79 -8.53 -4.54 1.69
CA LEU A 79 -9.05 -4.49 0.33
C LEU A 79 -8.15 -5.26 -0.64
N ARG A 80 -6.84 -5.08 -0.52
CA ARG A 80 -5.89 -5.79 -1.39
C ARG A 80 -5.88 -7.29 -1.14
N LEU A 81 -6.01 -7.73 0.11
CA LEU A 81 -6.18 -9.15 0.45
C LEU A 81 -7.44 -9.75 -0.17
N ALA A 82 -8.56 -9.01 -0.15
CA ALA A 82 -9.80 -9.46 -0.77
C ALA A 82 -9.63 -9.64 -2.29
N GLU A 83 -8.96 -8.72 -2.98
CA GLU A 83 -8.64 -8.86 -4.42
C GLU A 83 -7.74 -10.07 -4.71
N LEU A 84 -6.79 -10.38 -3.83
CA LEU A 84 -5.89 -11.51 -4.03
C LEU A 84 -6.58 -12.86 -3.73
N ARG A 85 -7.55 -12.90 -2.82
CA ARG A 85 -8.23 -14.15 -2.44
C ARG A 85 -9.47 -14.47 -3.27
N ALA A 86 -9.92 -13.53 -4.10
CA ALA A 86 -10.96 -13.75 -5.11
C ALA A 86 -10.45 -14.62 -6.26
#